data_AF-A0A1F5PX98-F1
#
_entry.id   AF-A0A1F5PX98-F1
#
_cell.length_a   1.000
_cell.length_b   1.000
_cell.length_c   1.000
_cell.angle_alpha   90.00
_cell.angle_beta   90.00
_cell.angle_gamma   90.00
#
_symmetry.space_group_name_H-M   'P 1'
#
loop_
_entity.id
_entity.type
_entity.pdbx_description
1 polymer ?
#
loop_
_entity_poly.entity_id
_entity_poly.type
_entity_poly.pdbx_seq_one_letter_code
_entity_poly.pdbx_strand_id
1 'polypeptide(L)'
;MIQVFNQILVYPLLNLLVFFYNFIPDIGAVIILLTLIVRLLLLPSFHKSLKHQRAMTALQPKMAEIKEKYKDDKERQAKAMMELYSTHKVNPLSSCLPLLIQLPILIALYQVFIQSLNGNELHGIYSFITAPEKINPVFLGFLDLAKKNIIMAVVAGALQYWQSKIMLPKNQTEDATTKMVKYQTLYFLPALTVFFGSTFPAGLTLYWIITTLFGVGQQYYLLRKEAKEALYGTKQ
;
A
#
# COMPACT_ATOMS: atom_id res chain seq x y z
N MET A 1 20.17 -0.76 15.56
CA MET A 1 19.00 -0.98 14.68
C MET A 1 18.27 0.34 14.34
N ILE A 2 17.84 1.12 15.34
CA ILE A 2 17.13 2.41 15.12
C ILE A 2 17.98 3.41 14.32
N GLN A 3 19.28 3.53 14.63
CA GLN A 3 20.17 4.44 13.92
C GLN A 3 20.31 4.10 12.43
N VAL A 4 20.40 2.80 12.10
CA VAL A 4 20.47 2.32 10.70
C VAL A 4 19.15 2.60 9.97
N PHE A 5 18.02 2.35 10.63
CA PHE A 5 16.69 2.68 10.08
C PHE A 5 16.57 4.18 9.76
N ASN A 6 17.02 5.04 10.67
CA ASN A 6 16.97 6.48 10.46
C ASN A 6 17.86 6.91 9.28
N GLN A 7 19.08 6.38 9.20
CA GLN A 7 20.02 6.72 8.12
C GLN A 7 19.56 6.22 6.74
N ILE A 8 18.89 5.07 6.66
CA ILE A 8 18.48 4.46 5.39
C ILE A 8 17.12 4.95 4.91
N LEU A 9 16.17 5.20 5.83
CA LEU A 9 14.79 5.55 5.47
C LEU A 9 14.41 6.96 5.92
N VAL A 10 14.53 7.26 7.21
CA VAL A 10 13.98 8.51 7.77
C VAL A 10 14.70 9.73 7.22
N TYR A 11 16.03 9.81 7.32
CA TYR A 11 16.79 10.97 6.88
C TYR A 11 16.74 11.17 5.37
N PRO A 12 16.87 10.14 4.51
CA PRO A 12 16.67 10.33 3.07
C PRO A 12 15.28 10.87 2.73
N LEU A 13 14.22 10.34 3.34
CA LEU A 13 12.85 10.80 3.11
C LEU A 13 12.63 12.23 3.64
N LEU A 14 13.17 12.56 4.80
CA LEU A 14 13.13 13.91 5.38
C LEU A 14 13.84 14.92 4.48
N ASN A 15 15.05 14.60 4.06
CA ASN A 15 15.86 15.48 3.21
C ASN A 15 15.21 15.68 1.83
N LEU A 16 14.62 14.64 1.27
CA LEU A 16 13.88 14.73 0.02
C LEU A 16 12.60 15.56 0.17
N LEU A 17 11.89 15.46 1.32
CA LEU A 17 10.77 16.34 1.66
C LEU A 17 11.23 17.80 1.77
N VAL A 18 12.27 18.09 2.54
CA VAL A 18 12.80 19.46 2.72
C VAL A 18 13.28 20.04 1.40
N PHE A 19 14.00 19.24 0.60
CA PHE A 19 14.44 19.63 -0.73
C PHE A 19 13.27 20.11 -1.58
N PHE A 20 12.20 19.31 -1.70
CA PHE A 20 11.04 19.70 -2.51
C PHE A 20 10.26 20.87 -1.89
N TYR A 21 10.19 20.96 -0.56
CA TYR A 21 9.53 22.07 0.12
C TYR A 21 10.20 23.41 -0.16
N ASN A 22 11.52 23.44 -0.34
CA ASN A 22 12.24 24.65 -0.73
C ASN A 22 11.85 25.18 -2.13
N PHE A 23 11.36 24.31 -3.02
CA PHE A 23 10.85 24.71 -4.34
C PHE A 23 9.33 24.91 -4.35
N ILE A 24 8.60 24.14 -3.54
CA ILE A 24 7.14 24.13 -3.47
C ILE A 24 6.77 24.29 -1.99
N PRO A 25 6.53 25.51 -1.49
CA PRO A 25 6.21 25.78 -0.08
C PRO A 25 4.75 25.40 0.27
N ASP A 26 4.27 24.30 -0.29
CA ASP A 26 3.01 23.64 0.06
C ASP A 26 3.34 22.19 0.45
N ILE A 27 3.17 21.90 1.75
CA ILE A 27 3.60 20.63 2.33
C ILE A 27 2.79 19.44 1.82
N GLY A 28 1.52 19.63 1.47
CA GLY A 28 0.70 18.53 0.95
C GLY A 28 1.07 18.17 -0.48
N ALA A 29 1.40 19.15 -1.32
CA ALA A 29 1.96 18.94 -2.65
C ALA A 29 3.30 18.18 -2.57
N VAL A 30 4.14 18.54 -1.61
CA VAL A 30 5.40 17.83 -1.34
C VAL A 30 5.15 16.39 -0.89
N ILE A 31 4.20 16.15 0.01
CA ILE A 31 3.81 14.79 0.45
C ILE A 31 3.29 13.98 -0.73
N ILE A 32 2.46 14.55 -1.60
CA ILE A 32 1.97 13.89 -2.82
C ILE A 32 3.16 13.50 -3.71
N LEU A 33 4.06 14.43 -4.00
CA LEU A 33 5.22 14.20 -4.85
C LEU A 33 6.15 13.12 -4.27
N LEU A 34 6.47 13.22 -2.97
CA LEU A 34 7.24 12.24 -2.22
C LEU A 34 6.61 10.84 -2.34
N THR A 35 5.28 10.76 -2.17
CA THR A 35 4.53 9.49 -2.28
C THR A 35 4.68 8.89 -3.67
N LEU A 36 4.53 9.70 -4.72
CA LEU A 36 4.66 9.25 -6.11
C LEU A 36 6.08 8.75 -6.39
N ILE A 37 7.12 9.43 -5.92
CA ILE A 37 8.51 9.02 -6.08
C ILE A 37 8.75 7.66 -5.42
N VAL A 38 8.35 7.50 -4.15
CA VAL A 38 8.48 6.23 -3.43
C VAL A 38 7.71 5.11 -4.16
N ARG A 39 6.50 5.39 -4.65
CA ARG A 39 5.69 4.43 -5.41
C ARG A 39 6.35 4.02 -6.73
N LEU A 40 6.97 4.96 -7.44
CA LEU A 40 7.69 4.69 -8.69
C LEU A 40 8.95 3.85 -8.44
N LEU A 41 9.70 4.14 -7.38
CA LEU A 41 10.88 3.34 -7.00
C LEU A 41 10.50 1.90 -6.64
N LEU A 42 9.36 1.70 -5.98
CA LEU A 42 8.88 0.37 -5.57
C LEU A 42 8.06 -0.34 -6.66
N LEU A 43 7.74 0.34 -7.76
CA LEU A 43 6.94 -0.18 -8.86
C LEU A 43 7.36 -1.57 -9.34
N PRO A 44 8.65 -1.90 -9.57
CA PRO A 44 9.04 -3.25 -9.98
C PRO A 44 8.70 -4.31 -8.93
N SER A 45 8.83 -3.99 -7.64
CA SER A 45 8.49 -4.90 -6.54
C SER A 45 6.97 -5.13 -6.48
N PHE A 46 6.18 -4.06 -6.55
CA PHE A 46 4.72 -4.15 -6.59
C PHE A 46 4.23 -4.94 -7.82
N HIS A 47 4.85 -4.75 -8.99
CA HIS A 47 4.48 -5.49 -10.20
C HIS A 47 4.67 -7.01 -10.03
N LYS A 48 5.79 -7.44 -9.44
CA LYS A 48 6.03 -8.86 -9.14
C LYS A 48 4.98 -9.40 -8.19
N SER A 49 4.66 -8.68 -7.11
CA SER A 49 3.66 -9.14 -6.16
C SER A 49 2.25 -9.23 -6.76
N LEU A 50 1.85 -8.25 -7.58
CA LEU A 50 0.57 -8.28 -8.30
C LEU A 50 0.49 -9.50 -9.25
N LYS A 51 1.58 -9.83 -9.95
CA LYS A 51 1.64 -11.04 -10.78
C LYS A 51 1.40 -12.31 -9.95
N HIS A 52 2.02 -12.42 -8.78
CA HIS A 52 1.78 -13.56 -7.87
C HIS A 52 0.34 -13.61 -7.34
N GLN A 53 -0.25 -12.47 -7.01
CA GLN A 53 -1.65 -12.39 -6.56
C GLN A 53 -2.63 -12.85 -7.65
N ARG A 54 -2.35 -12.51 -8.92
CA ARG A 54 -3.15 -13.00 -10.07
C ARG A 54 -2.99 -14.49 -10.29
N ALA A 55 -1.77 -15.01 -10.21
CA ALA A 55 -1.52 -16.45 -10.29
C ALA A 55 -2.28 -17.21 -9.19
N MET A 56 -2.32 -16.67 -7.96
CA MET A 56 -3.10 -17.24 -6.87
C MET A 56 -4.61 -17.18 -7.15
N THR A 57 -5.09 -16.07 -7.71
CA THR A 57 -6.49 -15.91 -8.11
C THR A 57 -6.89 -16.94 -9.17
N ALA A 58 -6.02 -17.22 -10.15
CA ALA A 58 -6.26 -18.22 -11.18
C ALA A 58 -6.36 -19.66 -10.64
N LEU A 59 -5.78 -19.93 -9.47
CA LEU A 59 -5.87 -21.24 -8.81
C LEU A 59 -7.14 -21.42 -7.96
N GLN A 60 -7.91 -20.35 -7.68
CA GLN A 60 -9.10 -20.43 -6.82
C GLN A 60 -10.10 -21.55 -7.20
N PRO A 61 -10.38 -21.82 -8.49
CA PRO A 61 -11.26 -22.94 -8.85
C PRO A 61 -10.72 -24.29 -8.40
N LYS A 62 -9.43 -24.57 -8.64
CA LYS A 62 -8.77 -25.80 -8.20
C LYS A 62 -8.69 -25.90 -6.67
N MET A 63 -8.50 -24.77 -5.99
CA MET A 63 -8.54 -24.71 -4.53
C MET A 63 -9.93 -25.09 -4.00
N ALA A 64 -11.00 -24.68 -4.69
CA ALA A 64 -12.36 -25.05 -4.32
C ALA A 64 -12.63 -26.54 -4.52
N GLU A 65 -12.18 -27.12 -5.65
CA GLU A 65 -12.29 -28.57 -5.91
C GLU A 65 -11.58 -29.39 -4.82
N ILE A 66 -10.36 -29.00 -4.42
CA ILE A 66 -9.63 -29.65 -3.32
C ILE A 66 -10.41 -29.54 -2.01
N LYS A 67 -11.01 -28.38 -1.74
CA LYS A 67 -11.79 -28.15 -0.52
C LYS A 67 -13.01 -29.05 -0.45
N GLU A 68 -13.69 -29.24 -1.58
CA GLU A 68 -14.86 -30.10 -1.70
C GLU A 68 -14.48 -31.58 -1.62
N LYS A 69 -13.44 -32.00 -2.35
CA LYS A 69 -12.96 -33.40 -2.40
C LYS A 69 -12.49 -33.92 -1.04
N TYR A 70 -11.86 -33.07 -0.22
CA TYR A 70 -11.31 -33.44 1.08
C TYR A 70 -12.01 -32.69 2.23
N LYS A 71 -13.32 -32.47 2.12
CA LYS A 71 -14.09 -31.70 3.11
C LYS A 71 -13.96 -32.26 4.54
N ASP A 72 -13.95 -33.59 4.65
CA ASP A 72 -13.91 -34.33 5.93
C ASP A 72 -12.49 -34.71 6.37
N ASP A 73 -11.47 -34.47 5.54
CA ASP A 73 -10.07 -34.81 5.83
C ASP A 73 -9.18 -33.58 5.70
N LYS A 74 -9.04 -32.85 6.82
CA LYS A 74 -8.29 -31.60 6.90
C LYS A 74 -6.80 -31.78 6.61
N GLU A 75 -6.24 -32.93 6.95
CA GLU A 75 -4.83 -33.20 6.71
C GLU A 75 -4.56 -33.40 5.22
N ARG A 76 -5.38 -34.23 4.54
CA ARG A 76 -5.28 -34.40 3.08
C ARG A 76 -5.61 -33.11 2.33
N GLN A 77 -6.58 -32.34 2.80
CA GLN A 77 -6.90 -31.02 2.26
C GLN A 77 -5.69 -30.08 2.30
N ALA A 78 -5.01 -29.98 3.45
CA ALA A 78 -3.82 -29.13 3.60
C ALA A 78 -2.66 -29.59 2.70
N LYS A 79 -2.42 -30.91 2.63
CA LYS A 79 -1.37 -31.50 1.80
C LYS A 79 -1.62 -31.26 0.30
N ALA A 80 -2.83 -31.53 -0.18
CA ALA A 80 -3.21 -31.28 -1.57
C ALA A 80 -3.16 -29.80 -1.93
N MET A 81 -3.51 -28.90 -0.99
CA MET A 81 -3.39 -27.46 -1.20
C MET A 81 -1.92 -27.03 -1.37
N MET A 82 -1.01 -27.54 -0.52
CA MET A 82 0.42 -27.26 -0.64
C MET A 82 1.02 -27.85 -1.92
N GLU A 83 0.58 -29.03 -2.34
CA GLU A 83 0.98 -29.66 -3.60
C GLU A 83 0.50 -28.83 -4.80
N LEU A 84 -0.73 -28.30 -4.76
CA LEU A 84 -1.26 -27.41 -5.79
C LEU A 84 -0.39 -26.16 -5.95
N TYR A 85 -0.03 -25.51 -4.83
CA TYR A 85 0.82 -24.32 -4.84
C TYR A 85 2.23 -24.61 -5.37
N SER A 86 2.82 -25.72 -4.93
CA SER A 86 4.18 -26.13 -5.35
C SER A 86 4.23 -26.48 -6.83
N THR A 87 3.26 -27.26 -7.31
CA THR A 87 3.16 -27.69 -8.71
C THR A 87 2.98 -26.50 -9.67
N HIS A 88 2.23 -25.48 -9.24
CA HIS A 88 2.04 -24.25 -10.04
C HIS A 88 3.09 -23.17 -9.74
N LYS A 89 4.08 -23.45 -8.88
CA LYS A 89 5.14 -22.53 -8.47
C LYS A 89 4.61 -21.18 -7.94
N VAL A 90 3.50 -21.22 -7.21
CA VAL A 90 2.88 -20.04 -6.59
C VAL A 90 3.16 -20.05 -5.09
N ASN A 91 3.72 -18.97 -4.55
CA ASN A 91 3.96 -18.81 -3.12
C ASN A 91 2.86 -17.94 -2.47
N PRO A 92 2.08 -18.44 -1.49
CA PRO A 92 1.05 -17.64 -0.81
C PRO A 92 1.62 -16.42 -0.08
N LEU A 93 2.84 -16.49 0.46
CA LEU A 93 3.50 -15.39 1.17
C LEU A 93 3.90 -14.23 0.24
N SER A 94 4.05 -14.48 -1.06
CA SER A 94 4.34 -13.41 -2.03
C SER A 94 3.19 -12.40 -2.15
N SER A 95 1.98 -12.76 -1.71
CA SER A 95 0.81 -11.87 -1.68
C SER A 95 0.85 -10.87 -0.52
N CYS A 96 1.55 -11.19 0.58
CA CYS A 96 1.72 -10.26 1.72
C CYS A 96 3.03 -9.46 1.66
N LEU A 97 3.92 -9.78 0.71
CA LEU A 97 5.18 -9.05 0.51
C LEU A 97 5.01 -7.52 0.36
N PRO A 98 3.98 -6.99 -0.33
CA PRO A 98 3.77 -5.55 -0.41
C PRO A 98 3.53 -4.92 0.95
N LEU A 99 2.77 -5.60 1.82
CA LEU A 99 2.48 -5.12 3.16
C LEU A 99 3.76 -5.08 4.01
N LEU A 100 4.61 -6.10 3.92
CA LEU A 100 5.87 -6.16 4.64
C LEU A 100 6.85 -5.06 4.22
N ILE A 101 6.92 -4.74 2.92
CA ILE A 101 7.74 -3.63 2.41
C ILE A 101 7.14 -2.27 2.80
N GLN A 102 5.81 -2.19 2.83
CA GLN A 102 5.07 -0.97 3.13
C GLN A 102 5.21 -0.53 4.60
N LEU A 103 5.27 -1.47 5.54
CA LEU A 103 5.31 -1.19 6.98
C LEU A 103 6.53 -0.35 7.40
N PRO A 104 7.79 -0.70 7.06
CA PRO A 104 8.96 0.14 7.36
C PRO A 104 8.87 1.55 6.78
N ILE A 105 8.31 1.68 5.56
CA ILE A 105 8.15 2.98 4.89
C ILE A 105 7.10 3.83 5.59
N LEU A 106 5.99 3.22 6.02
CA LEU A 106 4.95 3.90 6.80
C LEU A 106 5.51 4.44 8.12
N ILE A 107 6.30 3.62 8.83
CA ILE A 107 6.97 4.02 10.08
C ILE A 107 7.94 5.17 9.83
N ALA A 108 8.72 5.11 8.76
CA ALA A 108 9.67 6.18 8.42
C ALA A 108 8.95 7.48 8.10
N LEU A 109 7.90 7.44 7.27
CA LEU A 109 7.08 8.62 6.94
C LEU A 109 6.36 9.20 8.14
N TYR A 110 5.87 8.37 9.06
CA TYR A 110 5.29 8.84 10.31
C TYR A 110 6.30 9.64 11.14
N GLN A 111 7.54 9.17 11.25
CA GLN A 111 8.61 9.92 11.94
C GLN A 111 8.96 11.23 11.21
N VAL A 112 9.08 11.20 9.89
CA VAL A 112 9.31 12.39 9.06
C VAL A 112 8.20 13.42 9.27
N PHE A 113 6.94 13.02 9.28
CA PHE A 113 5.80 13.93 9.44
C PHE A 113 5.70 14.49 10.87
N ILE A 114 5.98 13.69 11.90
CA ILE A 114 6.03 14.20 13.28
C ILE A 114 7.13 15.25 13.44
N GLN A 115 8.28 15.05 12.80
CA GLN A 115 9.38 16.00 12.87
C GLN A 115 9.11 17.27 12.06
N SER A 116 8.61 17.12 10.83
CA SER A 116 8.41 18.24 9.91
C SER A 116 7.15 19.06 10.19
N LEU A 117 6.04 18.44 10.59
CA LEU A 117 4.74 19.14 10.67
C LEU A 117 4.46 19.79 12.03
N ASN A 118 5.10 19.32 13.10
CA ASN A 118 4.84 19.83 14.45
C ASN A 118 5.69 21.06 14.83
N GLY A 119 6.46 21.61 13.90
CA GLY A 119 7.33 22.76 14.15
C GLY A 119 8.52 22.45 15.06
N ASN A 120 8.90 21.17 15.18
CA ASN A 120 10.10 20.74 15.89
C ASN A 120 11.35 21.06 15.06
N GLU A 121 12.51 21.08 15.72
CA GLU A 121 13.78 21.17 15.02
C GLU A 121 13.97 19.97 14.06
N LEU A 122 14.41 20.29 12.85
CA LEU A 122 14.71 19.30 11.83
C LEU A 122 16.09 18.68 12.10
N HIS A 123 16.12 17.47 12.64
CA HIS A 123 17.34 16.71 12.86
C HIS A 123 17.61 15.76 11.70
N GLY A 124 18.89 15.65 11.30
CA GLY A 124 19.31 14.76 10.22
C GLY A 124 19.26 15.38 8.82
N ILE A 125 19.21 16.71 8.74
CA ILE A 125 19.36 17.43 7.47
C ILE A 125 20.80 17.30 6.96
N TYR A 126 20.95 16.98 5.70
CA TYR A 126 22.24 16.87 5.03
C TYR A 126 22.83 18.25 4.76
N SER A 127 24.15 18.35 4.84
CA SER A 127 24.89 19.63 4.73
C SER A 127 24.65 20.39 3.42
N PHE A 128 24.25 19.70 2.36
CA PHE A 128 23.97 20.29 1.05
C PHE A 128 22.50 20.74 0.88
N ILE A 129 21.65 20.58 1.89
CA ILE A 129 20.24 21.00 1.86
C ILE A 129 20.04 22.17 2.81
N THR A 130 19.47 23.26 2.29
CA THR A 130 19.08 24.41 3.11
C THR A 130 17.85 24.05 3.94
N ALA A 131 18.00 24.02 5.27
CA ALA A 131 16.88 23.76 6.16
C ALA A 131 16.03 25.02 6.34
N PRO A 132 14.70 24.97 6.11
CA PRO A 132 13.81 26.04 6.51
C PRO A 132 13.73 26.10 8.04
N GLU A 133 13.53 27.28 8.62
CA GLU A 133 13.35 27.43 10.06
C GLU A 133 12.11 26.67 10.56
N LYS A 134 11.01 26.77 9.82
CA LYS A 134 9.76 26.06 10.09
C LYS A 134 9.08 25.66 8.78
N ILE A 135 8.49 24.47 8.77
CA ILE A 135 7.62 24.02 7.69
C ILE A 135 6.19 24.39 8.06
N ASN A 136 5.48 25.04 7.13
CA ASN A 136 4.07 25.32 7.30
C ASN A 136 3.26 24.03 7.07
N PRO A 137 2.52 23.52 8.07
CA PRO A 137 1.78 22.27 7.93
C PRO A 137 0.48 22.42 7.11
N VAL A 138 0.10 23.62 6.70
CA VAL A 138 -1.18 23.90 6.01
C VAL A 138 -1.08 23.57 4.52
N PHE A 139 -1.88 22.60 4.09
CA PHE A 139 -2.09 22.22 2.70
C PHE A 139 -3.17 23.08 2.03
N LEU A 140 -2.88 23.59 0.84
CA LEU A 140 -3.77 24.44 0.03
C LEU A 140 -4.34 25.67 0.76
N GLY A 141 -3.69 26.11 1.84
CA GLY A 141 -4.12 27.26 2.63
C GLY A 141 -5.28 27.02 3.60
N PHE A 142 -5.86 25.82 3.68
CA PHE A 142 -7.00 25.55 4.58
C PHE A 142 -6.90 24.26 5.40
N LEU A 143 -6.02 23.32 5.03
CA LEU A 143 -5.98 21.99 5.65
C LEU A 143 -4.69 21.75 6.43
N ASP A 144 -4.75 21.85 7.75
CA ASP A 144 -3.60 21.58 8.63
C ASP A 144 -3.28 20.06 8.69
N LEU A 145 -2.16 19.66 8.08
CA LEU A 145 -1.74 18.26 8.00
C LEU A 145 -1.07 17.74 9.28
N ALA A 146 -0.70 18.61 10.22
CA ALA A 146 -0.16 18.20 11.52
C ALA A 146 -1.27 17.64 12.43
N LYS A 147 -2.51 18.08 12.22
CA LYS A 147 -3.67 17.69 13.03
C LYS A 147 -4.37 16.46 12.45
N LYS A 148 -5.13 15.78 13.30
CA LYS A 148 -5.99 14.66 12.90
C LYS A 148 -7.16 15.18 12.06
N ASN A 149 -7.57 14.44 11.04
CA ASN A 149 -8.73 14.80 10.22
C ASN A 149 -9.59 13.57 9.90
N ILE A 150 -10.75 13.49 10.55
CA ILE A 150 -11.68 12.36 10.43
C ILE A 150 -12.26 12.27 9.00
N ILE A 151 -12.54 13.41 8.37
CA ILE A 151 -13.09 13.43 7.00
C ILE A 151 -12.10 12.79 6.04
N MET A 152 -10.82 13.16 6.12
CA MET A 152 -9.77 12.52 5.33
C MET A 152 -9.63 11.03 5.64
N ALA A 153 -9.75 10.64 6.91
CA ALA A 153 -9.66 9.23 7.30
C ALA A 153 -10.80 8.39 6.70
N VAL A 154 -12.03 8.92 6.72
CA VAL A 154 -13.19 8.31 6.08
C VAL A 154 -13.01 8.23 4.57
N VAL A 155 -12.50 9.28 3.93
CA VAL A 155 -12.18 9.27 2.49
C VAL A 155 -11.12 8.22 2.17
N ALA A 156 -10.06 8.11 2.96
CA ALA A 156 -9.02 7.09 2.79
C ALA A 156 -9.60 5.68 2.88
N GLY A 157 -10.42 5.41 3.90
CA GLY A 157 -11.11 4.12 4.05
C GLY A 157 -12.07 3.83 2.90
N ALA A 158 -12.88 4.81 2.47
CA ALA A 158 -13.80 4.65 1.36
C ALA A 158 -13.08 4.37 0.02
N LEU A 159 -11.98 5.08 -0.24
CA LEU A 159 -11.13 4.82 -1.40
C LEU A 159 -10.49 3.44 -1.34
N GLN A 160 -10.04 3.00 -0.16
CA GLN A 160 -9.48 1.67 0.01
C GLN A 160 -10.53 0.57 -0.17
N TYR A 161 -11.75 0.76 0.36
CA TYR A 161 -12.88 -0.12 0.08
C TYR A 161 -13.14 -0.25 -1.43
N TRP A 162 -13.19 0.89 -2.12
CA TRP A 162 -13.41 0.93 -3.57
C TRP A 162 -12.29 0.22 -4.34
N GLN A 163 -11.03 0.49 -3.99
CA GLN A 163 -9.87 -0.21 -4.54
C GLN A 163 -9.98 -1.72 -4.33
N SER A 164 -10.21 -2.18 -3.10
CA SER A 164 -10.35 -3.59 -2.77
C SER A 164 -11.48 -4.25 -3.55
N LYS A 165 -12.63 -3.58 -3.68
CA LYS A 165 -13.79 -4.08 -4.42
C LYS A 165 -13.50 -4.29 -5.91
N ILE A 166 -12.72 -3.42 -6.53
CA ILE A 166 -12.31 -3.58 -7.94
C ILE A 166 -11.30 -4.73 -8.09
N MET A 167 -10.47 -4.96 -7.07
CA MET A 167 -9.43 -5.99 -7.09
C MET A 167 -9.96 -7.40 -6.76
N LEU A 168 -11.16 -7.51 -6.18
CA LEU A 168 -11.74 -8.80 -5.83
C LEU A 168 -12.17 -9.59 -7.08
N PRO A 169 -11.84 -10.89 -7.16
CA PRO A 169 -12.29 -11.74 -8.26
C PRO A 169 -13.82 -11.87 -8.24
N LYS A 170 -14.46 -11.88 -9.41
CA LYS A 170 -15.93 -11.97 -9.53
C LYS A 170 -16.46 -13.39 -9.29
N ASN A 171 -15.68 -14.42 -9.62
CA ASN A 171 -16.10 -15.83 -9.57
C ASN A 171 -15.42 -16.55 -8.41
N GLN A 172 -15.79 -16.19 -7.18
CA GLN A 172 -15.29 -16.86 -5.98
C GLN A 172 -16.31 -17.85 -5.42
N THR A 173 -15.84 -19.01 -4.99
CA THR A 173 -16.65 -19.95 -4.24
C THR A 173 -17.02 -19.39 -2.87
N GLU A 174 -18.24 -19.66 -2.41
CA GLU A 174 -18.80 -19.11 -1.18
C GLU A 174 -18.47 -19.93 0.09
N ASP A 175 -17.26 -20.48 0.18
CA ASP A 175 -16.83 -21.19 1.38
C ASP A 175 -16.43 -20.24 2.52
N ALA A 176 -16.44 -20.75 3.76
CA ALA A 176 -16.22 -19.94 4.96
C ALA A 176 -14.88 -19.19 4.95
N THR A 177 -13.81 -19.80 4.43
CA THR A 177 -12.49 -19.16 4.32
C THR A 177 -12.52 -18.00 3.34
N THR A 178 -13.15 -18.17 2.18
CA THR A 178 -13.25 -17.11 1.16
C THR A 178 -14.13 -15.96 1.65
N LYS A 179 -15.23 -16.26 2.35
CA LYS A 179 -16.07 -15.24 3.03
C LYS A 179 -15.28 -14.44 4.06
N MET A 180 -14.46 -15.11 4.87
CA MET A 180 -13.60 -14.45 5.86
C MET A 180 -12.57 -13.53 5.20
N VAL A 181 -11.86 -14.00 4.17
CA VAL A 181 -10.86 -13.19 3.43
C VAL A 181 -11.53 -11.98 2.76
N LYS A 182 -12.70 -12.19 2.13
CA LYS A 182 -13.49 -11.11 1.52
C LYS A 182 -13.92 -10.08 2.56
N TYR A 183 -14.43 -10.52 3.71
CA TYR A 183 -14.82 -9.62 4.80
C TYR A 183 -13.63 -8.82 5.34
N GLN A 184 -12.50 -9.49 5.56
CA GLN A 184 -11.29 -8.83 6.03
C GLN A 184 -10.80 -7.77 5.04
N THR A 185 -10.78 -8.11 3.75
CA THR A 185 -10.25 -7.22 2.71
C THR A 185 -11.19 -6.07 2.42
N LEU A 186 -12.51 -6.30 2.38
CA LEU A 186 -13.50 -5.27 2.07
C LEU A 186 -13.84 -4.39 3.27
N TYR A 187 -13.98 -4.94 4.46
CA TYR A 187 -14.57 -4.20 5.58
C TYR A 187 -13.56 -3.95 6.68
N PHE A 188 -12.88 -5.00 7.14
CA PHE A 188 -11.97 -4.88 8.28
C PHE A 188 -10.78 -3.96 7.97
N LEU A 189 -10.09 -4.16 6.84
CA LEU A 189 -8.93 -3.35 6.48
C LEU A 189 -9.30 -1.87 6.25
N PRO A 190 -10.35 -1.51 5.48
CA PRO A 190 -10.78 -0.12 5.39
C PRO A 190 -11.19 0.49 6.72
N ALA A 191 -11.91 -0.24 7.59
CA ALA A 191 -12.26 0.26 8.92
C ALA A 191 -11.03 0.55 9.78
N LEU A 192 -10.01 -0.33 9.72
CA LEU A 192 -8.73 -0.14 10.38
C LEU A 192 -7.99 1.09 9.83
N THR A 193 -8.07 1.34 8.52
CA THR A 193 -7.53 2.57 7.91
C THR A 193 -8.24 3.82 8.41
N VAL A 194 -9.57 3.80 8.56
CA VAL A 194 -10.31 4.92 9.16
C VAL A 194 -9.88 5.14 10.61
N PHE A 195 -9.75 4.08 11.39
CA PHE A 195 -9.31 4.15 12.79
C PHE A 195 -7.92 4.77 12.92
N PHE A 196 -6.92 4.26 12.19
CA PHE A 196 -5.56 4.80 12.24
C PHE A 196 -5.47 6.20 11.63
N GLY A 197 -6.14 6.46 10.50
CA GLY A 197 -6.18 7.77 9.87
C GLY A 197 -6.86 8.86 10.73
N SER A 198 -7.77 8.46 11.61
CA SER A 198 -8.40 9.35 12.60
C SER A 198 -7.54 9.56 13.84
N THR A 199 -6.53 8.72 14.06
CA THR A 199 -5.64 8.75 15.23
C THR A 199 -4.35 9.51 14.94
N PHE A 200 -3.80 9.37 13.72
CA PHE A 200 -2.53 9.96 13.29
C PHE A 200 -2.71 11.34 12.61
N PRO A 201 -1.61 12.11 12.42
CA PRO A 201 -1.63 13.36 11.65
C PRO A 201 -2.18 13.16 10.22
N ALA A 202 -2.93 14.14 9.74
CA ALA A 202 -3.56 14.10 8.43
C ALA A 202 -2.56 14.01 7.26
N GLY A 203 -1.29 14.39 7.46
CA GLY A 203 -0.22 14.12 6.49
C GLY A 203 -0.04 12.63 6.17
N LEU A 204 -0.19 11.75 7.18
CA LEU A 204 -0.14 10.29 6.98
C LEU A 204 -1.39 9.78 6.25
N THR A 205 -2.55 10.37 6.54
CA THR A 205 -3.80 10.05 5.86
C THR A 205 -3.76 10.48 4.39
N LEU A 206 -3.18 11.66 4.09
CA LEU A 206 -2.94 12.12 2.73
C LEU A 206 -2.04 11.13 1.97
N TYR A 207 -0.93 10.71 2.60
CA TYR A 207 -0.07 9.68 2.05
C TYR A 207 -0.85 8.41 1.68
N TRP A 208 -1.76 7.95 2.55
CA TRP A 208 -2.57 6.76 2.33
C TRP A 208 -3.52 6.94 1.13
N ILE A 209 -4.20 8.09 1.02
CA ILE A 209 -5.09 8.43 -0.09
C ILE A 209 -4.34 8.36 -1.42
N ILE A 210 -3.20 9.04 -1.51
CA ILE A 210 -2.39 9.09 -2.75
C ILE A 210 -1.83 7.71 -3.10
N THR A 211 -1.39 6.95 -2.10
CA THR A 211 -1.00 5.55 -2.25
C THR A 211 -2.11 4.70 -2.86
N THR A 212 -3.34 4.82 -2.36
CA THR A 212 -4.50 4.06 -2.83
C THR A 212 -4.85 4.44 -4.27
N LEU A 213 -4.88 5.73 -4.58
CA LEU A 213 -5.13 6.23 -5.94
C LEU A 213 -4.06 5.75 -6.93
N PHE A 214 -2.79 5.82 -6.55
CA PHE A 214 -1.70 5.28 -7.36
C PHE A 214 -1.87 3.78 -7.60
N GLY A 215 -2.21 3.01 -6.56
CA GLY A 215 -2.43 1.57 -6.67
C GLY A 215 -3.59 1.21 -7.60
N VAL A 216 -4.68 1.98 -7.58
CA VAL A 216 -5.79 1.83 -8.54
C VAL A 216 -5.31 2.10 -9.97
N GLY A 217 -4.57 3.19 -10.19
CA GLY A 217 -3.99 3.51 -11.50
C GLY A 217 -3.04 2.41 -12.01
N GLN A 218 -2.16 1.91 -11.14
CA GLN A 218 -1.24 0.82 -11.46
C GLN A 218 -1.99 -0.47 -11.85
N GLN A 219 -3.06 -0.80 -11.11
CA GLN A 219 -3.89 -1.97 -11.40
C GLN A 219 -4.57 -1.85 -12.77
N TYR A 220 -5.13 -0.67 -13.07
CA TYR A 220 -5.78 -0.41 -14.35
C TYR A 220 -4.80 -0.53 -15.52
N TYR A 221 -3.60 0.07 -15.39
CA TYR A 221 -2.53 -0.06 -16.38
C TYR A 221 -2.15 -1.53 -16.63
N LEU A 222 -1.99 -2.31 -15.57
CA LEU A 222 -1.61 -3.72 -15.66
C LEU A 222 -2.70 -4.58 -16.33
N LEU A 223 -3.97 -4.39 -15.97
CA LEU A 223 -5.10 -5.09 -16.60
C LEU A 223 -5.20 -4.76 -18.11
N ARG A 224 -5.02 -3.48 -18.47
CA ARG A 224 -5.05 -3.06 -19.87
C ARG A 224 -3.89 -3.65 -20.68
N LYS A 225 -2.70 -3.74 -20.07
CA LYS A 225 -1.51 -4.35 -20.71
C LYS A 225 -1.77 -5.83 -21.02
N GLU A 226 -2.25 -6.60 -20.05
CA GLU A 226 -2.55 -8.03 -20.23
C GLU A 226 -3.66 -8.26 -21.26
N ALA A 227 -4.72 -7.45 -21.26
CA ALA A 227 -5.77 -7.53 -22.27
C ALA A 227 -5.22 -7.31 -23.69
N LYS A 228 -4.28 -6.37 -23.85
CA LYS A 228 -3.59 -6.14 -25.12
C LYS A 228 -2.70 -7.33 -25.49
N GLU A 229 -1.90 -7.85 -24.57
CA GLU A 229 -1.05 -9.03 -24.81
C GLU A 229 -1.87 -10.26 -25.22
N ALA A 230 -3.05 -10.47 -24.61
CA ALA A 230 -3.97 -11.56 -24.97
C ALA A 230 -4.58 -11.40 -26.38
N LEU A 231 -4.89 -10.17 -26.80
CA LEU A 231 -5.47 -9.88 -28.12
C LEU A 231 -4.44 -10.00 -29.26
N TYR A 232 -3.18 -9.65 -29.01
CA TYR A 232 -2.13 -9.59 -30.04
C TYR A 232 -1.13 -10.77 -29.99
N GLY A 233 -1.41 -11.81 -29.20
CA GLY A 233 -0.66 -13.07 -29.18
C GLY A 233 0.79 -12.97 -28.71
N THR A 234 1.22 -11.83 -28.19
CA THR A 234 2.61 -11.59 -27.76
C THR A 234 2.80 -12.12 -26.35
N LYS A 235 2.88 -13.45 -26.21
CA LYS A 235 3.39 -14.06 -24.97
C LYS A 235 4.92 -13.90 -24.96
N GLN A 236 5.42 -13.02 -24.10
CA GLN A 236 6.80 -13.09 -23.58
C GLN A 236 6.89 -14.12 -22.46
#